data_AF-A0A2S0JJX0-F1
#
_entry.id   AF-A0A2S0JJX0-F1
#
_cell.length_a   1.000
_cell.length_b   1.000
_cell.length_c   1.000
_cell.angle_alpha   90.00
_cell.angle_beta   90.00
_cell.angle_gamma   90.00
#
_symmetry.space_group_name_H-M   'P 1'
#
loop_
_entity.id
_entity.type
_entity.pdbx_description
1 polymer ?
#
loop_
_entity_poly.entity_id
_entity_poly.type
_entity_poly.pdbx_seq_one_letter_code
_entity_poly.pdbx_strand_id
1 'polypeptide(L)'
;MAFENVIYPAFIRQEEKSFGVHFPTLLPDYGWEVCLSSGSTKEEAIQNAKKALAYLLAGALYDNEDLPSQAPIPANLVTEEMELVFIKTSYSDYAKEIEDHLPGRHWHIYFKRDEQSEFRAVAYKNKRGFWDVKVDGDLPIKIKKEKLLRLCPTYPEICKAQRRVEAEEAFDSFVIKVKEI
;
A
#
# COMPACT_ATOMS: atom_id res chain seq x y z
N MET A 1 -1.69 1.95 -17.33
CA MET A 1 -1.99 2.29 -15.92
C MET A 1 -2.20 3.79 -15.88
N ALA A 2 -3.42 4.25 -16.12
CA ALA A 2 -3.71 5.69 -16.13
C ALA A 2 -5.14 5.91 -15.64
N PHE A 3 -5.34 7.02 -14.95
CA PHE A 3 -6.64 7.51 -14.52
C PHE A 3 -6.68 9.00 -14.82
N GLU A 4 -7.89 9.50 -15.09
CA GLU A 4 -8.11 10.88 -15.49
C GLU A 4 -9.17 11.51 -14.61
N ASN A 5 -8.89 12.72 -14.12
CA ASN A 5 -9.85 13.60 -13.45
C ASN A 5 -10.59 12.94 -12.27
N VAL A 6 -9.89 12.12 -11.47
CA VAL A 6 -10.47 11.50 -10.28
C VAL A 6 -10.54 12.50 -9.13
N ILE A 7 -11.54 12.35 -8.26
CA ILE A 7 -11.79 13.26 -7.16
C ILE A 7 -12.01 12.43 -5.89
N TYR A 8 -11.16 12.64 -4.88
CA TYR A 8 -11.33 11.97 -3.59
C TYR A 8 -11.66 13.00 -2.51
N PRO A 9 -12.68 12.73 -1.68
CA PRO A 9 -12.98 13.58 -0.54
C PRO A 9 -11.88 13.41 0.52
N ALA A 10 -11.51 14.53 1.11
CA ALA A 10 -10.53 14.63 2.17
C ALA A 10 -10.99 15.69 3.17
N PHE A 11 -10.36 15.75 4.34
CA PHE A 11 -10.43 16.94 5.18
C PHE A 11 -9.05 17.53 5.35
N ILE A 12 -9.01 18.85 5.55
CA ILE A 12 -7.82 19.58 5.96
C ILE A 12 -7.99 19.97 7.43
N ARG A 13 -6.94 19.75 8.22
CA ARG A 13 -6.88 20.09 9.65
C ARG A 13 -5.61 20.88 9.92
N GLN A 14 -5.71 21.86 10.82
CA GLN A 14 -4.54 22.55 11.34
C GLN A 14 -3.80 21.64 12.32
N GLU A 15 -2.52 21.43 12.05
CA GLU A 15 -1.55 20.78 12.93
C GLU A 15 -0.68 21.86 13.60
N GLU A 16 0.22 21.49 14.53
CA GLU A 16 0.97 22.46 15.36
C GLU A 16 1.58 23.65 14.59
N LYS A 17 2.12 23.41 13.39
CA LYS A 17 2.77 24.44 12.53
C LYS A 17 2.49 24.27 11.04
N SER A 18 1.48 23.48 10.68
CA SER A 18 1.20 23.11 9.30
C SER A 18 -0.28 22.77 9.10
N PHE A 19 -0.67 22.51 7.86
CA PHE A 19 -1.97 21.95 7.52
C PHE A 19 -1.78 20.54 6.97
N GLY A 20 -2.49 19.56 7.52
CA GLY A 20 -2.49 18.17 7.06
C GLY A 20 -3.74 17.88 6.23
N VAL A 21 -3.59 17.15 5.12
CA VAL A 21 -4.72 16.65 4.30
C VAL A 21 -4.89 15.15 4.52
N HIS A 22 -6.09 14.76 4.93
CA HIS A 22 -6.44 13.43 5.40
C HIS A 22 -7.49 12.80 4.49
N PHE A 23 -7.29 11.53 4.12
CA PHE A 23 -8.21 10.79 3.25
C PHE A 23 -8.78 9.56 3.96
N PRO A 24 -9.72 9.73 4.89
CA PRO A 24 -10.19 8.63 5.75
C PRO A 24 -10.95 7.54 5.01
N THR A 25 -11.68 7.86 3.94
CA THR A 25 -12.43 6.85 3.16
C THR A 25 -11.58 6.15 2.10
N LEU A 26 -10.45 6.77 1.73
CA LEU A 26 -9.44 6.20 0.85
C LEU A 26 -8.50 5.25 1.61
N LEU A 27 -8.16 5.61 2.84
CA LEU A 27 -7.22 4.94 3.73
C LEU A 27 -7.94 4.64 5.05
N PRO A 28 -8.85 3.66 5.09
CA PRO A 28 -9.73 3.44 6.24
C PRO A 28 -8.99 3.08 7.53
N ASP A 29 -7.80 2.49 7.43
CA ASP A 29 -7.06 1.98 8.58
C ASP A 29 -6.32 3.08 9.37
N TYR A 30 -5.99 4.21 8.73
CA TYR A 30 -5.15 5.25 9.33
C TYR A 30 -5.37 6.67 8.78
N GLY A 31 -6.25 6.85 7.79
CA GLY A 31 -6.45 8.11 7.10
C GLY A 31 -7.14 9.18 7.96
N TRP A 32 -7.69 8.80 9.11
CA TRP A 32 -8.22 9.75 10.11
C TRP A 32 -7.09 10.39 10.93
N GLU A 33 -6.08 9.60 11.28
CA GLU A 33 -5.00 9.98 12.19
C GLU A 33 -3.79 10.55 11.44
N VAL A 34 -3.50 9.99 10.26
CA VAL A 34 -2.29 10.29 9.50
C VAL A 34 -2.65 11.02 8.21
N CYS A 35 -2.10 12.23 8.06
CA CYS A 35 -2.25 12.97 6.81
C CYS A 35 -1.46 12.29 5.69
N LEU A 36 -2.02 12.27 4.48
CA LEU A 36 -1.31 11.78 3.29
C LEU A 36 -0.24 12.79 2.85
N SER A 37 -0.47 14.06 3.13
CA SER A 37 0.44 15.16 2.82
C SER A 37 0.17 16.35 3.74
N SER A 38 1.17 17.22 3.86
CA SER A 38 1.05 18.47 4.61
C SER A 38 1.66 19.65 3.85
N GLY A 39 1.40 20.86 4.33
CA GLY A 39 1.97 22.11 3.83
C GLY A 39 1.98 23.19 4.91
N SER A 40 2.81 24.21 4.73
CA SER A 40 2.86 25.38 5.63
C SER A 40 1.62 26.26 5.50
N THR A 41 0.97 26.24 4.33
CA THR A 41 -0.34 26.86 4.08
C THR A 41 -1.36 25.82 3.61
N LYS A 42 -2.65 26.18 3.64
CA LYS A 42 -3.72 25.32 3.12
C LYS A 42 -3.55 25.02 1.64
N GLU A 43 -3.20 26.04 0.85
CA GLU A 43 -3.00 25.91 -0.58
C GLU A 43 -1.84 24.96 -0.89
N GLU A 44 -0.73 25.09 -0.17
CA GLU A 44 0.42 24.19 -0.31
C GLU A 44 0.04 22.75 0.06
N ALA A 45 -0.67 22.57 1.18
CA ALA A 45 -1.12 21.25 1.62
C ALA A 45 -2.04 20.58 0.58
N ILE A 46 -2.95 21.34 -0.04
CA ILE A 46 -3.83 20.85 -1.11
C ILE A 46 -3.03 20.47 -2.37
N GLN A 47 -2.04 21.26 -2.77
CA GLN A 47 -1.21 20.92 -3.94
C GLN A 47 -0.36 19.67 -3.69
N ASN A 48 0.23 19.55 -2.50
CA ASN A 48 0.96 18.36 -2.09
C ASN A 48 0.02 17.13 -2.05
N ALA A 49 -1.23 17.30 -1.61
CA ALA A 49 -2.24 16.24 -1.60
C ALA A 49 -2.58 15.73 -2.99
N LYS A 50 -2.70 16.62 -4.00
CA LYS A 50 -2.96 16.20 -5.38
C LYS A 50 -1.88 15.28 -5.93
N LYS A 51 -0.61 15.64 -5.66
CA LYS A 51 0.55 14.83 -6.03
C LYS A 51 0.58 13.51 -5.28
N ALA A 52 0.47 13.55 -3.95
CA ALA A 52 0.52 12.36 -3.12
C ALA A 52 -0.62 11.37 -3.46
N LEU A 53 -1.82 11.90 -3.73
CA LEU A 53 -2.96 11.12 -4.20
C LEU A 53 -2.67 10.48 -5.56
N ALA A 54 -2.10 11.23 -6.52
CA ALA A 54 -1.76 10.66 -7.83
C ALA A 54 -0.77 9.48 -7.70
N TYR A 55 0.25 9.63 -6.86
CA TYR A 55 1.23 8.59 -6.58
C TYR A 55 0.60 7.36 -5.94
N LEU A 56 -0.27 7.56 -4.94
CA LEU A 56 -0.98 6.47 -4.26
C LEU A 56 -1.82 5.65 -5.26
N LEU A 57 -2.63 6.32 -6.08
CA LEU A 57 -3.51 5.69 -7.07
C LEU A 57 -2.73 5.00 -8.18
N ALA A 58 -1.64 5.62 -8.65
CA ALA A 58 -0.76 5.00 -9.63
C ALA A 58 -0.06 3.76 -9.05
N GLY A 59 0.33 3.81 -7.78
CA GLY A 59 0.85 2.66 -7.04
C GLY A 59 -0.15 1.51 -6.97
N ALA A 60 -1.43 1.77 -6.68
CA ALA A 60 -2.47 0.74 -6.69
C ALA A 60 -2.60 0.06 -8.07
N LEU A 61 -2.71 0.85 -9.14
CA LEU A 61 -2.78 0.31 -10.51
C LEU A 61 -1.51 -0.45 -10.90
N TYR A 62 -0.35 0.06 -10.52
CA TYR A 62 0.94 -0.61 -10.73
C TYR A 62 1.00 -1.95 -10.01
N ASP A 63 0.38 -2.01 -8.83
CA ASP A 63 0.33 -3.21 -8.03
C ASP A 63 -0.70 -4.25 -8.56
N ASN A 64 -1.37 -3.96 -9.69
CA ASN A 64 -2.52 -4.67 -10.28
C ASN A 64 -3.77 -4.67 -9.38
N GLU A 65 -3.90 -3.65 -8.54
CA GLU A 65 -5.09 -3.43 -7.74
C GLU A 65 -6.05 -2.48 -8.42
N ASP A 66 -7.31 -2.56 -8.01
CA ASP A 66 -8.34 -1.63 -8.45
C ASP A 66 -8.11 -0.26 -7.80
N LEU A 67 -8.61 0.80 -8.44
CA LEU A 67 -8.66 2.08 -7.77
C LEU A 67 -9.60 1.98 -6.57
N PRO A 68 -9.20 2.54 -5.41
CA PRO A 68 -10.04 2.58 -4.23
C PRO A 68 -11.33 3.40 -4.46
N SER A 69 -12.32 3.18 -3.62
CA SER A 69 -13.60 3.88 -3.72
C SER A 69 -13.45 5.38 -3.44
N GLN A 70 -14.17 6.22 -4.19
CA GLN A 70 -14.34 7.65 -3.93
C GLN A 70 -15.47 7.89 -2.90
N ALA A 71 -15.54 7.04 -1.88
CA ALA A 71 -16.64 7.05 -0.92
C ALA A 71 -16.66 8.38 -0.15
N PRO A 72 -17.85 8.97 0.07
CA PRO A 72 -17.98 10.24 0.79
C PRO A 72 -17.58 10.06 2.25
N ILE A 73 -16.96 11.09 2.83
CA ILE A 73 -16.69 11.14 4.27
C ILE A 73 -18.03 11.31 5.00
N PRO A 74 -18.35 10.45 5.98
CA PRO A 74 -19.59 10.60 6.75
C PRO A 74 -19.64 11.96 7.44
N ALA A 75 -20.65 12.76 7.12
CA ALA A 75 -20.75 14.15 7.61
C ALA A 75 -20.79 14.23 9.14
N ASN A 76 -21.32 13.21 9.82
CA ASN A 76 -21.39 13.12 11.27
C ASN A 76 -20.03 12.89 11.95
N LEU A 77 -18.97 12.63 11.18
CA LEU A 77 -17.60 12.46 11.67
C LEU A 77 -16.71 13.68 11.39
N VAL A 78 -17.21 14.66 10.65
CA VAL A 78 -16.51 15.92 10.39
C VAL A 78 -16.73 16.86 11.59
N THR A 79 -15.64 17.28 12.24
CA THR A 79 -15.69 18.21 13.38
C THR A 79 -15.52 19.66 12.93
N GLU A 80 -15.77 20.62 13.81
CA GLU A 80 -15.61 22.06 13.53
C GLU A 80 -14.17 22.47 13.22
N GLU A 81 -13.19 21.66 13.65
CA GLU A 81 -11.76 21.87 13.41
C GLU A 81 -11.31 21.33 12.04
N MET A 82 -12.20 20.65 11.31
CA MET A 82 -11.96 20.04 10.02
C MET A 82 -12.67 20.82 8.92
N GLU A 83 -11.96 21.08 7.83
CA GLU A 83 -12.56 21.62 6.61
C GLU A 83 -12.60 20.52 5.55
N LEU A 84 -13.80 20.18 5.06
CA LEU A 84 -13.99 19.21 3.99
C LEU A 84 -13.49 19.79 2.66
N VAL A 85 -12.63 19.04 1.97
CA VAL A 85 -12.06 19.42 0.67
C VAL A 85 -12.15 18.26 -0.33
N PHE A 86 -12.17 18.58 -1.61
CA PHE A 86 -12.23 17.58 -2.69
C PHE A 86 -10.94 17.66 -3.52
N ILE A 87 -10.10 16.64 -3.41
CA ILE A 87 -8.80 16.63 -4.08
C ILE A 87 -8.97 15.99 -5.45
N LYS A 88 -8.93 16.83 -6.48
CA LYS A 88 -8.93 16.41 -7.88
C LYS A 88 -7.49 16.20 -8.38
N THR A 89 -7.24 15.07 -9.04
CA THR A 89 -5.93 14.77 -9.64
C THR A 89 -6.04 13.91 -10.91
N SER A 90 -4.97 13.84 -11.69
CA SER A 90 -4.83 13.01 -12.89
C SER A 90 -3.45 12.36 -12.93
N TYR A 91 -3.34 11.20 -13.58
CA TYR A 91 -2.04 10.56 -13.79
C TYR A 91 -1.11 11.43 -14.65
N SER A 92 -1.66 12.02 -15.73
CA SER A 92 -0.91 12.83 -16.69
C SER A 92 -0.10 13.96 -16.07
N ASP A 93 -0.63 14.57 -15.00
CA ASP A 93 -0.03 15.73 -14.33
C ASP A 93 1.31 15.38 -13.66
N TYR A 94 1.53 14.10 -13.34
CA TYR A 94 2.69 13.60 -12.61
C TYR A 94 3.35 12.38 -13.28
N ALA A 95 2.99 12.06 -14.53
CA ALA A 95 3.32 10.79 -15.19
C ALA A 95 4.82 10.48 -15.15
N LYS A 96 5.68 11.44 -15.52
CA LYS A 96 7.13 11.25 -15.53
C LYS A 96 7.66 10.86 -14.14
N GLU A 97 7.26 11.60 -13.12
CA GLU A 97 7.78 11.38 -11.76
C GLU A 97 7.25 10.08 -11.15
N ILE A 98 6.03 9.68 -11.52
CA ILE A 98 5.45 8.39 -11.15
C ILE A 98 6.22 7.25 -11.83
N GLU A 99 6.46 7.35 -13.14
CA GLU A 99 7.19 6.33 -13.91
C GLU A 99 8.63 6.14 -13.44
N ASP A 100 9.27 7.22 -12.99
CA ASP A 100 10.60 7.17 -12.38
C ASP A 100 10.58 6.52 -10.98
N HIS A 101 9.46 6.61 -10.24
CA HIS A 101 9.36 6.18 -8.83
C HIS A 101 8.85 4.74 -8.64
N LEU A 102 7.96 4.25 -9.50
CA LEU A 102 7.33 2.93 -9.35
C LEU A 102 8.27 1.71 -9.53
N PRO A 103 9.32 1.73 -10.37
CA PRO A 103 10.21 0.59 -10.53
C PRO A 103 10.91 0.20 -9.22
N GLY A 104 10.94 -1.11 -8.93
CA GLY A 104 11.62 -1.63 -7.72
C GLY A 104 10.76 -1.62 -6.46
N ARG A 105 9.47 -1.29 -6.59
CA ARG A 105 8.50 -1.44 -5.49
C ARG A 105 8.54 -2.83 -4.88
N HIS A 106 8.47 -2.83 -3.56
CA HIS A 106 8.36 -4.02 -2.74
C HIS A 106 7.56 -3.72 -1.49
N TRP A 107 7.06 -4.76 -0.84
CA TRP A 107 6.53 -4.66 0.52
C TRP A 107 6.86 -5.93 1.30
N HIS A 108 6.86 -5.81 2.62
CA HIS A 108 7.02 -6.93 3.54
C HIS A 108 5.66 -7.54 3.88
N ILE A 109 5.55 -8.85 3.74
CA ILE A 109 4.38 -9.63 4.14
C ILE A 109 4.70 -10.26 5.48
N TYR A 110 3.85 -9.98 6.46
CA TYR A 110 3.90 -10.64 7.75
C TYR A 110 2.84 -11.73 7.82
N PHE A 111 3.16 -12.87 8.43
CA PHE A 111 2.22 -13.98 8.57
C PHE A 111 0.95 -13.50 9.29
N LYS A 112 -0.21 -13.74 8.68
CA LYS A 112 -1.52 -13.25 9.14
C LYS A 112 -1.59 -11.73 9.39
N ARG A 113 -0.75 -10.94 8.69
CA ARG A 113 -0.69 -9.48 8.82
C ARG A 113 -0.33 -9.01 10.24
N ASP A 114 0.37 -9.85 11.00
CA ASP A 114 0.89 -9.51 12.33
C ASP A 114 2.32 -8.97 12.21
N GLU A 115 2.53 -7.65 12.34
CA GLU A 115 3.85 -7.01 12.26
C GLU A 115 4.87 -7.55 13.28
N GLN A 116 4.39 -8.16 14.38
CA GLN A 116 5.24 -8.79 15.38
C GLN A 116 5.64 -10.22 15.01
N SER A 117 5.09 -10.78 13.94
CA SER A 117 5.42 -12.13 13.48
C SER A 117 6.90 -12.26 13.11
N GLU A 118 7.48 -13.37 13.55
CA GLU A 118 8.83 -13.81 13.15
C GLU A 118 8.85 -14.44 11.75
N PHE A 119 7.69 -14.86 11.23
CA PHE A 119 7.56 -15.32 9.84
C PHE A 119 7.27 -14.13 8.93
N ARG A 120 8.21 -13.85 8.03
CA ARG A 120 8.16 -12.73 7.08
C ARG A 120 8.51 -13.17 5.67
N ALA A 121 7.93 -12.48 4.72
CA ALA A 121 8.29 -12.55 3.32
C ALA A 121 8.42 -11.13 2.76
N VAL A 122 9.07 -11.02 1.61
CA VAL A 122 9.14 -9.78 0.84
C VAL A 122 8.65 -10.08 -0.57
N ALA A 123 7.76 -9.22 -1.07
CA ALA A 123 7.23 -9.29 -2.42
C ALA A 123 7.88 -8.19 -3.26
N TYR A 124 8.61 -8.57 -4.31
CA TYR A 124 9.22 -7.62 -5.25
C TYR A 124 8.44 -7.58 -6.56
N LYS A 125 8.12 -6.39 -7.06
CA LYS A 125 7.49 -6.26 -8.39
C LYS A 125 8.52 -6.56 -9.48
N ASN A 126 8.23 -7.55 -10.32
CA ASN A 126 9.08 -7.89 -11.44
C ASN A 126 8.69 -7.16 -12.73
N LYS A 127 9.55 -7.23 -13.75
CA LYS A 127 9.37 -6.57 -15.05
C LYS A 127 8.13 -7.05 -15.84
N ARG A 128 7.53 -8.17 -15.44
CA ARG A 128 6.31 -8.72 -16.06
C ARG A 128 5.05 -8.28 -15.32
N GLY A 129 5.17 -7.45 -14.27
CA GLY A 129 4.05 -6.98 -13.48
C GLY A 129 3.57 -7.95 -12.40
N PHE A 130 4.29 -9.03 -12.12
CA PHE A 130 3.96 -9.96 -11.02
C PHE A 130 4.82 -9.67 -9.77
N TRP A 131 4.33 -10.10 -8.63
CA TRP A 131 5.03 -10.11 -7.35
C TRP A 131 5.81 -11.41 -7.21
N ASP A 132 7.13 -11.32 -7.16
CA ASP A 132 7.99 -12.45 -6.77
C ASP A 132 8.09 -12.45 -5.23
N VAL A 133 7.45 -13.44 -4.59
CA VAL A 133 7.35 -13.52 -3.12
C VAL A 133 8.43 -14.44 -2.58
N LYS A 134 9.26 -13.95 -1.66
CA LYS A 134 10.38 -14.71 -1.09
C LYS A 134 10.38 -14.63 0.42
N VAL A 135 10.87 -15.67 1.10
CA VAL A 135 11.10 -15.59 2.55
C VAL A 135 12.07 -14.44 2.84
N ASP A 136 11.71 -13.63 3.82
CA ASP A 136 12.50 -12.49 4.27
C ASP A 136 13.35 -12.91 5.48
N GLY A 137 14.61 -13.24 5.21
CA GLY A 137 15.54 -13.76 6.21
C GLY A 137 15.42 -15.27 6.46
N ASP A 138 15.81 -15.69 7.66
CA ASP A 138 15.74 -17.09 8.08
C ASP A 138 14.38 -17.40 8.71
N LEU A 139 13.90 -18.64 8.52
CA LEU A 139 12.73 -19.11 9.25
C LEU A 139 13.06 -19.24 10.75
N PRO A 140 12.13 -18.88 11.65
CA PRO A 140 12.34 -19.01 13.10
C PRO A 140 12.41 -20.48 13.57
N ILE A 141 12.13 -21.44 12.67
CA ILE A 141 12.19 -22.88 12.93
C ILE A 141 13.32 -23.50 12.11
N LYS A 142 14.15 -24.33 12.77
CA LYS A 142 15.21 -25.09 12.10
C LYS A 142 14.61 -26.26 11.32
N ILE A 143 14.41 -26.07 10.02
CA ILE A 143 13.95 -27.12 9.09
C ILE A 143 15.07 -27.47 8.12
N LYS A 144 15.28 -28.77 7.90
CA LYS A 144 16.22 -29.25 6.88
C LYS A 144 15.80 -28.76 5.49
N LYS A 145 16.76 -28.25 4.71
CA LYS A 145 16.51 -27.70 3.37
C LYS A 145 15.75 -28.67 2.46
N GLU A 146 16.01 -29.98 2.57
CA GLU A 146 15.34 -31.00 1.78
C GLU A 146 13.83 -31.08 2.09
N LYS A 147 13.44 -30.88 3.36
CA LYS A 147 12.01 -30.81 3.73
C LYS A 147 11.38 -29.54 3.16
N LEU A 148 12.07 -28.39 3.23
CA LEU A 148 11.59 -27.13 2.65
C LEU A 148 11.42 -27.24 1.13
N LEU A 149 12.36 -27.86 0.42
CA LEU A 149 12.27 -28.06 -1.04
C LEU A 149 11.17 -29.06 -1.43
N ARG A 150 10.84 -30.03 -0.57
CA ARG A 150 9.66 -30.89 -0.79
C ARG A 150 8.35 -30.13 -0.62
N LEU A 151 8.31 -29.19 0.32
CA LEU A 151 7.15 -28.33 0.58
C LEU A 151 6.98 -27.26 -0.50
N CYS A 152 8.09 -26.62 -0.88
CA CYS A 152 8.17 -25.50 -1.80
C CYS A 152 9.43 -25.68 -2.68
N PRO A 153 9.29 -26.31 -3.87
CA PRO A 153 10.41 -26.60 -4.76
C PRO A 153 11.21 -25.37 -5.21
N THR A 154 10.60 -24.18 -5.16
CA THR A 154 11.19 -22.91 -5.56
C THR A 154 11.83 -22.14 -4.40
N TYR A 155 11.86 -22.70 -3.19
CA TYR A 155 12.42 -22.05 -2.00
C TYR A 155 13.80 -21.43 -2.26
N PRO A 156 14.06 -20.16 -1.86
CA PRO A 156 13.24 -19.33 -0.97
C PRO A 156 12.10 -18.56 -1.64
N GLU A 157 11.91 -18.69 -2.96
CA GLU A 157 10.75 -18.12 -3.66
C GLU A 157 9.51 -18.98 -3.39
N ILE A 158 8.52 -18.37 -2.76
CA ILE A 158 7.31 -19.02 -2.25
C ILE A 158 6.29 -19.12 -3.37
N CYS A 159 6.07 -18.02 -4.11
CA CYS A 159 5.15 -17.97 -5.22
C CYS A 159 5.42 -16.76 -6.13
N LYS A 160 4.68 -16.73 -7.24
CA LYS A 160 4.46 -15.54 -8.06
C LYS A 160 2.99 -15.18 -7.99
N ALA A 161 2.69 -13.94 -7.65
CA ALA A 161 1.32 -13.47 -7.47
C ALA A 161 1.05 -12.28 -8.40
N GLN A 162 -0.19 -12.13 -8.83
CA GLN A 162 -0.61 -10.96 -9.60
C GLN A 162 -1.04 -9.83 -8.66
N ARG A 163 -1.81 -10.17 -7.62
CA ARG A 163 -2.36 -9.23 -6.61
C ARG A 163 -1.71 -9.41 -5.24
N ARG A 164 -1.87 -8.40 -4.37
CA ARG A 164 -1.41 -8.43 -2.97
C ARG A 164 -2.03 -9.58 -2.18
N VAL A 165 -3.35 -9.74 -2.27
CA VAL A 165 -4.09 -10.77 -1.53
C VAL A 165 -3.61 -12.19 -1.88
N GLU A 166 -3.30 -12.46 -3.15
CA GLU A 166 -2.76 -13.74 -3.60
C GLU A 166 -1.38 -14.02 -2.98
N ALA A 167 -0.52 -13.00 -2.92
CA ALA A 167 0.81 -13.11 -2.31
C ALA A 167 0.70 -13.40 -0.80
N GLU A 168 -0.20 -12.70 -0.10
CA GLU A 168 -0.45 -12.86 1.33
C GLU A 168 -1.02 -14.24 1.67
N GLU A 169 -2.04 -14.70 0.94
CA GLU A 169 -2.64 -16.03 1.13
C GLU A 169 -1.67 -17.17 0.83
N ALA A 170 -0.85 -17.02 -0.21
CA ALA A 170 0.18 -18.00 -0.54
C ALA A 170 1.27 -18.07 0.55
N PHE A 171 1.66 -16.92 1.09
CA PHE A 171 2.62 -16.88 2.20
C PHE A 171 2.05 -17.52 3.48
N ASP A 172 0.83 -17.16 3.86
CA ASP A 172 0.15 -17.76 5.01
C ASP A 172 0.05 -19.28 4.89
N SER A 173 -0.35 -19.76 3.70
CA SER A 173 -0.44 -21.19 3.40
C SER A 173 0.90 -21.89 3.50
N PHE A 174 1.99 -21.25 3.05
CA PHE A 174 3.35 -21.77 3.21
C PHE A 174 3.75 -21.89 4.69
N VAL A 175 3.52 -20.84 5.49
CA VAL A 175 3.86 -20.83 6.91
C VAL A 175 3.06 -21.87 7.70
N ILE A 176 1.77 -22.06 7.39
CA ILE A 176 0.94 -23.11 8.02
C ILE A 176 1.58 -24.49 7.80
N LYS A 177 1.93 -24.82 6.56
CA LYS A 177 2.56 -26.11 6.24
C LYS A 177 3.95 -26.26 6.86
N VAL A 178 4.72 -25.17 6.95
CA VAL A 178 6.01 -25.14 7.66
C VAL A 178 5.85 -25.48 9.14
N LYS A 179 4.79 -25.00 9.79
CA LYS A 179 4.51 -25.25 11.22
C LYS A 179 4.04 -26.69 11.50
N GLU A 180 3.61 -27.43 10.50
CA GLU A 180 3.16 -28.83 10.62
C GLU A 180 4.30 -29.87 10.48
N ILE A 181 5.53 -29.43 10.17
CA ILE A 181 6.70 -30.29 9.90
C ILE A 181 7.55 -30.58 11.14
#